data_AF-A0A6P0XA68-F1
#
_entry.id   AF-A0A6P0XA68-F1
#
_cell.length_a   1.000
_cell.length_b   1.000
_cell.length_c   1.000
_cell.angle_alpha   90.00
_cell.angle_beta   90.00
_cell.angle_gamma   90.00
#
_symmetry.space_group_name_H-M   'P 1'
#
loop_
_entity.id
_entity.type
_entity.pdbx_description
1 polymer ?
#
loop_
_entity_poly.entity_id
_entity_poly.type
_entity_poly.pdbx_seq_one_letter_code
_entity_poly.pdbx_strand_id
1 'polypeptide(L)'
;MNNQKHRLINQAILVVATTFGILSASIANAASLNVLWYGQTDAYNANISELAALAPTFDPEGDGSLDWNLTFWNPQDPAPNFSDYDVLAIGFGYSNSILNFDPIGILNNKEAISTARGDRTFLSGQDADNHYSGKPGPRPNGPLGFLVNAVNWAGSGEAMGIVALSDGVYDTHPRNRRWWLNDRSFLKDELEGYVSYFNTESVVIPTETSDFPVNEGLTTAGLSNWRTSSHAGFKKDIPGYLSINDAGSHPGYAVTIVTASEADGGTLGEQAESVPEPGSIFGLFLLGGLGVRSLLLRMSQ
;
A
#
# COMPACT_ATOMS: atom_id res chain seq x y z
N MET A 1 -20.99 81.50 -5.94
CA MET A 1 -19.98 81.46 -7.01
C MET A 1 -19.09 80.25 -6.75
N ASN A 2 -19.42 79.08 -7.25
CA ASN A 2 -19.20 78.56 -8.60
C ASN A 2 -17.87 77.76 -8.68
N ASN A 3 -18.02 76.45 -8.91
CA ASN A 3 -17.05 75.51 -9.50
C ASN A 3 -15.80 75.07 -8.71
N GLN A 4 -15.97 74.05 -7.87
CA GLN A 4 -15.00 72.95 -7.75
C GLN A 4 -15.73 71.60 -7.68
N LYS A 5 -16.46 71.28 -8.74
CA LYS A 5 -16.82 69.90 -9.12
C LYS A 5 -16.03 69.57 -10.38
N HIS A 6 -15.49 68.35 -10.45
CA HIS A 6 -14.81 67.74 -11.59
C HIS A 6 -13.33 68.12 -11.80
N ARG A 7 -12.46 67.51 -11.00
CA ARG A 7 -11.25 66.85 -11.50
C ARG A 7 -10.65 66.04 -10.38
N LEU A 8 -10.72 64.72 -10.54
CA LEU A 8 -9.89 63.64 -9.97
C LEU A 8 -10.77 62.37 -9.93
N ILE A 9 -11.25 62.00 -11.12
CA ILE A 9 -11.56 60.62 -11.47
C ILE A 9 -10.22 60.08 -11.99
N ASN A 10 -9.83 58.88 -11.52
CA ASN A 10 -8.65 58.08 -11.85
C ASN A 10 -7.39 58.34 -11.02
N GLN A 11 -7.21 57.49 -10.00
CA GLN A 11 -6.02 57.12 -9.20
C GLN A 11 -6.52 56.95 -7.75
N ALA A 12 -6.54 55.80 -7.07
CA ALA A 12 -5.77 54.57 -7.21
C ALA A 12 -6.64 53.40 -6.76
N ILE A 13 -6.81 52.42 -7.65
CA ILE A 13 -7.15 51.04 -7.30
C ILE A 13 -5.83 50.43 -6.79
N LEU A 14 -5.63 50.41 -5.47
CA LEU A 14 -4.76 49.44 -4.78
C LEU A 14 -4.85 49.67 -3.27
N VAL A 15 -5.81 49.02 -2.60
CA VAL A 15 -5.64 48.68 -1.18
C VAL A 15 -5.64 47.18 -1.12
N VAL A 16 -4.43 46.66 -0.96
CA VAL A 16 -4.07 45.26 -0.78
C VAL A 16 -4.86 44.73 0.42
N ALA A 17 -5.72 43.75 0.14
CA ALA A 17 -6.36 42.93 1.15
C ALA A 17 -5.29 42.04 1.79
N THR A 18 -4.83 42.40 2.99
CA THR A 18 -3.92 41.57 3.77
C THR A 18 -4.74 40.59 4.62
N THR A 19 -4.96 39.42 4.03
CA THR A 19 -4.95 38.07 4.61
C THR A 19 -4.85 37.96 6.14
N PHE A 20 -5.88 37.37 6.76
CA PHE A 20 -5.76 36.44 7.88
C PHE A 20 -6.86 35.37 7.73
N GLY A 21 -6.75 34.57 6.68
CA GLY A 21 -7.39 33.26 6.64
C GLY A 21 -6.47 32.30 7.37
N ILE A 22 -6.70 32.08 8.66
CA ILE A 22 -6.17 30.90 9.33
C ILE A 22 -6.95 29.74 8.71
N LEU A 23 -6.44 29.21 7.61
CA LEU A 23 -6.75 27.87 7.17
C LEU A 23 -6.27 26.98 8.30
N SER A 24 -7.21 26.54 9.14
CA SER A 24 -7.04 25.34 9.93
C SER A 24 -6.85 24.22 8.90
N ALA A 25 -5.61 24.01 8.45
CA ALA A 25 -5.24 22.76 7.84
C ALA A 25 -5.53 21.71 8.91
N SER A 26 -6.66 21.02 8.77
CA SER A 26 -6.83 19.74 9.43
C SER A 26 -5.59 18.94 9.06
N ILE A 27 -4.75 18.66 10.04
CA ILE A 27 -3.69 17.68 9.88
C ILE A 27 -4.46 16.40 9.58
N ALA A 28 -4.55 16.03 8.30
CA ALA A 28 -5.02 14.72 7.93
C ALA A 28 -4.06 13.76 8.64
N ASN A 29 -4.54 13.03 9.64
CA ASN A 29 -3.80 11.88 10.10
C ASN A 29 -3.71 10.96 8.89
N ALA A 30 -2.50 10.61 8.46
CA ALA A 30 -2.35 9.55 7.48
C ALA A 30 -3.08 8.31 8.04
N ALA A 31 -3.90 7.68 7.20
CA ALA A 31 -4.50 6.41 7.60
C ALA A 31 -3.37 5.40 7.89
N SER A 32 -3.60 4.50 8.84
CA SER A 32 -2.58 3.56 9.29
C SER A 32 -3.04 2.12 9.12
N LEU A 33 -2.13 1.23 8.72
CA LEU A 33 -2.35 -0.22 8.70
C LEU A 33 -1.63 -0.91 9.86
N ASN A 34 -2.30 -1.85 10.50
CA ASN A 34 -1.70 -2.85 11.38
C ASN A 34 -1.07 -3.95 10.50
N VAL A 35 0.24 -3.87 10.31
CA VAL A 35 1.00 -4.78 9.46
C VAL A 35 1.61 -5.89 10.31
N LEU A 36 1.16 -7.12 10.12
CA LEU A 36 1.80 -8.31 10.67
C LEU A 36 2.84 -8.83 9.68
N TRP A 37 4.12 -8.67 9.98
CA TRP A 37 5.19 -9.21 9.14
C TRP A 37 5.73 -10.51 9.73
N TYR A 38 5.76 -11.57 8.93
CA TYR A 38 6.33 -12.84 9.34
C TYR A 38 7.86 -12.72 9.42
N GLY A 39 8.36 -12.70 10.65
CA GLY A 39 9.75 -12.41 10.96
C GLY A 39 10.71 -13.54 10.58
N GLN A 40 11.99 -13.20 10.45
CA GLN A 40 13.06 -14.17 10.18
C GLN A 40 14.22 -14.01 11.17
N THR A 41 15.26 -13.27 10.79
CA THR A 41 16.41 -12.93 11.64
C THR A 41 16.28 -11.49 12.11
N ASP A 42 16.98 -11.13 13.19
CA ASP A 42 17.01 -9.74 13.66
C ASP A 42 17.49 -8.76 12.58
N ALA A 43 18.47 -9.17 11.76
CA ALA A 43 18.97 -8.35 10.66
C ALA A 43 17.93 -8.15 9.56
N TYR A 44 17.18 -9.20 9.23
CA TYR A 44 16.06 -9.11 8.29
C TYR A 44 14.94 -8.21 8.84
N ASN A 45 14.52 -8.43 10.09
CA ASN A 45 13.48 -7.65 10.73
C ASN A 45 13.88 -6.16 10.86
N ALA A 46 15.16 -5.85 11.07
CA ALA A 46 15.66 -4.47 11.05
C ALA A 46 15.48 -3.82 9.67
N ASN A 47 15.82 -4.51 8.58
CA ASN A 47 15.61 -3.99 7.22
C ASN A 47 14.13 -3.77 6.91
N ILE A 48 13.23 -4.65 7.38
CA ILE A 48 11.79 -4.45 7.22
C ILE A 48 11.29 -3.27 8.05
N SER A 49 11.86 -3.02 9.24
CA SER A 49 11.55 -1.82 10.02
C SER A 49 11.93 -0.54 9.28
N GLU A 50 13.09 -0.54 8.59
CA GLU A 50 13.50 0.58 7.75
C GLU A 50 12.54 0.78 6.56
N LEU A 51 12.09 -0.31 5.93
CA LEU A 51 11.09 -0.25 4.87
C LEU A 51 9.78 0.35 5.36
N ALA A 52 9.26 -0.13 6.50
CA ALA A 52 8.01 0.37 7.08
C ALA A 52 8.09 1.86 7.44
N ALA A 53 9.26 2.33 7.88
CA ALA A 53 9.49 3.76 8.14
C ALA A 53 9.49 4.62 6.86
N LEU A 54 9.67 4.02 5.68
CA LEU A 54 9.61 4.71 4.38
C LEU A 54 8.24 4.60 3.70
N ALA A 55 7.36 3.69 4.12
CA ALA A 55 6.01 3.55 3.56
C ALA A 55 5.21 4.87 3.52
N PRO A 56 5.23 5.72 4.56
CA PRO A 56 4.50 7.00 4.56
C PRO A 56 5.07 8.05 3.60
N THR A 57 6.21 7.76 2.98
CA THR A 57 6.88 8.67 2.03
C THR A 57 6.67 8.27 0.58
N PHE A 58 6.05 7.11 0.35
CA PHE A 58 5.79 6.58 -0.97
C PHE A 58 4.34 6.89 -1.37
N ASP A 59 4.19 7.91 -2.23
CA ASP A 59 2.92 8.41 -2.76
C ASP A 59 3.17 8.95 -4.20
N PRO A 60 3.41 8.06 -5.18
CA PRO A 60 3.78 8.48 -6.51
C PRO A 60 2.62 9.14 -7.29
N GLU A 61 1.37 8.83 -6.99
CA GLU A 61 0.20 9.48 -7.62
C GLU A 61 -0.35 10.69 -6.85
N GLY A 62 0.08 10.90 -5.61
CA GLY A 62 -0.35 12.04 -4.78
C GLY A 62 -1.75 11.87 -4.20
N ASP A 63 -2.23 10.63 -4.08
CA ASP A 63 -3.56 10.28 -3.56
C ASP A 63 -3.54 9.92 -2.06
N GLY A 64 -2.35 9.75 -1.49
CA GLY A 64 -2.10 9.59 -0.07
C GLY A 64 -1.20 8.41 0.24
N SER A 65 -0.57 8.46 1.42
CA SER A 65 0.29 7.38 1.92
C SER A 65 -0.26 6.79 3.21
N LEU A 66 0.09 5.54 3.49
CA LEU A 66 -0.27 4.85 4.72
C LEU A 66 0.90 4.76 5.70
N ASP A 67 0.61 5.02 6.98
CA ASP A 67 1.49 4.67 8.08
C ASP A 67 1.40 3.17 8.38
N TRP A 68 2.52 2.53 8.69
CA TRP A 68 2.53 1.11 9.07
C TRP A 68 2.80 0.95 10.56
N ASN A 69 1.80 0.48 11.30
CA ASN A 69 1.96 -0.06 12.64
C ASN A 69 2.49 -1.50 12.54
N LEU A 70 3.81 -1.62 12.38
CA LEU A 70 4.48 -2.88 12.11
C LEU A 70 4.66 -3.74 13.38
N THR A 71 4.23 -5.00 13.30
CA THR A 71 4.51 -6.05 14.29
C THR A 71 5.19 -7.23 13.62
N PHE A 72 6.25 -7.75 14.24
CA PHE A 72 6.87 -9.00 13.80
C PHE A 72 6.28 -10.20 14.53
N TRP A 73 5.93 -11.23 13.77
CA TRP A 73 5.61 -12.57 14.29
C TRP A 73 6.67 -13.55 13.83
N ASN A 74 7.56 -13.98 14.73
CA ASN A 74 8.62 -14.92 14.38
C ASN A 74 8.13 -16.38 14.46
N PRO A 75 8.79 -17.33 13.78
CA PRO A 75 8.28 -18.70 13.60
C PRO A 75 7.96 -19.49 14.88
N GLN A 76 8.62 -19.13 16.00
CA GLN A 76 8.47 -19.80 17.30
C GLN A 76 7.63 -18.99 18.29
N ASP A 77 7.23 -17.77 17.93
CA ASP A 77 6.39 -16.93 18.78
C ASP A 77 4.96 -17.50 18.80
N PRO A 78 4.23 -17.34 19.92
CA PRO A 78 2.81 -17.64 19.96
C PRO A 78 2.07 -16.92 18.83
N ALA A 79 1.13 -17.62 18.19
CA ALA A 79 0.34 -17.01 17.13
C ALA A 79 -0.43 -15.79 17.69
N PRO A 80 -0.39 -14.64 17.01
CA PRO A 80 -1.21 -13.51 17.39
C PRO A 80 -2.68 -13.78 17.04
N ASN A 81 -3.58 -12.90 17.49
CA ASN A 81 -4.92 -12.86 16.92
C ASN A 81 -4.85 -12.21 15.54
N PHE A 82 -4.95 -13.03 14.48
CA PHE A 82 -4.78 -12.56 13.10
C PHE A 82 -5.82 -11.50 12.69
N SER A 83 -7.02 -11.53 13.25
CA SER A 83 -8.06 -10.53 12.99
C SER A 83 -7.75 -9.13 13.53
N ASP A 84 -6.69 -8.97 14.33
CA ASP A 84 -6.25 -7.65 14.81
C ASP A 84 -5.36 -6.91 13.78
N TYR A 85 -5.08 -7.53 12.63
CA TYR A 85 -4.17 -7.00 11.61
C TYR A 85 -4.88 -6.86 10.27
N ASP A 86 -4.51 -5.80 9.55
CA ASP A 86 -5.05 -5.51 8.22
C ASP A 86 -4.35 -6.35 7.16
N VAL A 87 -3.10 -6.77 7.41
CA VAL A 87 -2.30 -7.54 6.46
C VAL A 87 -1.31 -8.45 7.14
N LEU A 88 -1.22 -9.69 6.66
CA LEU A 88 -0.13 -10.62 6.93
C LEU A 88 0.84 -10.63 5.74
N ALA A 89 2.02 -10.08 5.94
CA ALA A 89 3.10 -10.07 4.97
C ALA A 89 4.12 -11.19 5.24
N ILE A 90 4.36 -12.02 4.23
CA ILE A 90 5.23 -13.19 4.28
C ILE A 90 6.33 -13.00 3.24
N GLY A 91 7.54 -12.76 3.73
CA GLY A 91 8.72 -12.53 2.90
C GLY A 91 9.27 -13.76 2.21
N PHE A 92 10.44 -13.60 1.59
CA PHE A 92 11.09 -14.62 0.79
C PHE A 92 11.42 -15.90 1.60
N GLY A 93 10.88 -17.03 1.12
CA GLY A 93 10.98 -18.37 1.71
C GLY A 93 12.32 -19.06 1.48
N TYR A 94 13.42 -18.37 1.78
CA TYR A 94 14.78 -18.87 1.62
C TYR A 94 15.56 -18.78 2.92
N SER A 95 16.59 -19.60 3.08
CA SER A 95 17.48 -19.52 4.23
C SER A 95 18.93 -19.42 3.80
N ASN A 96 19.67 -18.51 4.41
CA ASN A 96 21.10 -18.30 4.25
C ASN A 96 21.64 -17.65 5.54
N SER A 97 22.73 -16.88 5.47
CA SER A 97 23.29 -16.21 6.66
C SER A 97 22.52 -14.95 7.08
N ILE A 98 21.70 -14.39 6.19
CA ILE A 98 20.93 -13.15 6.39
C ILE A 98 19.45 -13.47 6.57
N LEU A 99 18.92 -14.34 5.72
CA LEU A 99 17.56 -14.88 5.77
C LEU A 99 17.57 -16.19 6.54
N ASN A 100 16.56 -16.44 7.37
CA ASN A 100 16.38 -17.73 8.02
C ASN A 100 14.90 -18.07 8.10
N PHE A 101 14.22 -17.98 6.95
CA PHE A 101 12.80 -18.27 6.87
C PHE A 101 12.51 -19.70 7.38
N ASP A 102 11.62 -19.81 8.35
CA ASP A 102 11.08 -21.08 8.84
C ASP A 102 9.56 -21.01 8.76
N PRO A 103 8.90 -21.81 7.90
CA PRO A 103 7.46 -21.72 7.71
C PRO A 103 6.62 -22.28 8.87
N ILE A 104 7.24 -22.82 9.93
CA ILE A 104 6.52 -23.62 10.93
C ILE A 104 5.37 -22.86 11.61
N GLY A 105 5.54 -21.56 11.88
CA GLY A 105 4.48 -20.71 12.42
C GLY A 105 3.28 -20.64 11.48
N ILE A 106 3.52 -20.35 10.20
CA ILE A 106 2.47 -20.33 9.16
C ILE A 106 1.78 -21.70 9.04
N LEU A 107 2.55 -22.77 8.90
CA LEU A 107 2.02 -24.13 8.70
C LEU A 107 1.25 -24.67 9.91
N ASN A 108 1.62 -24.24 11.12
CA ASN A 108 0.90 -24.61 12.34
C ASN A 108 -0.40 -23.83 12.53
N ASN A 109 -0.58 -22.70 11.84
CA ASN A 109 -1.72 -21.80 12.01
C ASN A 109 -2.59 -21.68 10.76
N LYS A 110 -2.56 -22.68 9.85
CA LYS A 110 -3.37 -22.73 8.62
C LYS A 110 -4.82 -22.28 8.85
N GLU A 111 -5.52 -22.91 9.78
CA GLU A 111 -6.95 -22.66 10.02
C GLU A 111 -7.21 -21.25 10.55
N ALA A 112 -6.37 -20.77 11.47
CA ALA A 112 -6.51 -19.43 12.05
C ALA A 112 -6.24 -18.34 11.01
N ILE A 113 -5.21 -18.50 10.18
CA ILE A 113 -4.90 -17.60 9.06
C ILE A 113 -6.06 -17.62 8.06
N SER A 114 -6.52 -18.80 7.63
CA SER A 114 -7.65 -18.93 6.69
C SER A 114 -8.94 -18.31 7.23
N THR A 115 -9.16 -18.29 8.54
CA THR A 115 -10.36 -17.71 9.17
C THR A 115 -10.31 -16.19 9.20
N ALA A 116 -9.13 -15.61 9.44
CA ALA A 116 -8.96 -14.15 9.50
C ALA A 116 -8.75 -13.52 8.12
N ARG A 117 -8.24 -14.29 7.15
CA ARG A 117 -7.95 -13.85 5.78
C ARG A 117 -9.23 -13.41 5.07
N GLY A 118 -9.18 -12.21 4.48
CA GLY A 118 -10.19 -11.67 3.58
C GLY A 118 -9.96 -12.03 2.11
N ASP A 119 -10.61 -11.28 1.23
CA ASP A 119 -10.60 -11.54 -0.21
C ASP A 119 -9.36 -11.00 -0.93
N ARG A 120 -8.47 -10.27 -0.24
CA ARG A 120 -7.25 -9.69 -0.84
C ARG A 120 -6.05 -10.58 -0.63
N THR A 121 -5.53 -11.14 -1.71
CA THR A 121 -4.29 -11.93 -1.67
C THR A 121 -3.39 -11.57 -2.83
N PHE A 122 -2.20 -11.10 -2.48
CA PHE A 122 -1.11 -10.76 -3.37
C PHE A 122 -0.05 -11.84 -3.29
N LEU A 123 0.26 -12.47 -4.42
CA LEU A 123 1.30 -13.50 -4.51
C LEU A 123 2.32 -13.09 -5.56
N SER A 124 3.60 -13.20 -5.22
CA SER A 124 4.69 -12.88 -6.13
C SER A 124 5.81 -13.90 -6.06
N GLY A 125 6.31 -14.32 -7.22
CA GLY A 125 7.56 -15.07 -7.34
C GLY A 125 8.81 -14.21 -7.18
N GLN A 126 8.66 -12.88 -7.06
CA GLN A 126 9.74 -11.95 -6.74
C GLN A 126 10.07 -12.01 -5.23
N ASP A 127 11.34 -11.82 -4.89
CA ASP A 127 11.90 -11.73 -3.53
C ASP A 127 12.32 -10.27 -3.21
N ALA A 128 11.38 -9.35 -3.41
CA ALA A 128 11.63 -7.91 -3.27
C ALA A 128 12.20 -7.53 -1.90
N ASP A 129 11.87 -8.22 -0.81
CA ASP A 129 12.41 -7.97 0.54
C ASP A 129 13.91 -8.27 0.65
N ASN A 130 14.37 -9.35 0.01
CA ASN A 130 15.79 -9.67 -0.13
C ASN A 130 16.50 -8.64 -1.02
N HIS A 131 15.86 -8.19 -2.10
CA HIS A 131 16.39 -7.19 -3.02
C HIS A 131 16.39 -5.76 -2.48
N TYR A 132 15.47 -5.45 -1.57
CA TYR A 132 15.44 -4.21 -0.78
C TYR A 132 16.69 -4.11 0.10
N SER A 133 17.05 -5.20 0.77
CA SER A 133 18.25 -5.33 1.61
C SER A 133 19.56 -5.39 0.81
N GLY A 134 19.46 -5.67 -0.49
CA GLY A 134 20.58 -6.00 -1.36
C GLY A 134 20.68 -5.09 -2.58
N LYS A 135 20.91 -5.69 -3.74
CA LYS A 135 20.84 -4.99 -5.03
C LYS A 135 19.48 -5.29 -5.63
N PRO A 136 18.70 -4.30 -6.09
CA PRO A 136 19.10 -2.92 -6.36
C PRO A 136 19.03 -1.96 -5.17
N GLY A 137 18.50 -2.38 -4.03
CA GLY A 137 18.34 -1.57 -2.82
C GLY A 137 16.97 -0.87 -2.73
N PRO A 138 16.79 0.03 -1.74
CA PRO A 138 15.52 0.73 -1.51
C PRO A 138 15.25 1.76 -2.61
N ARG A 139 14.47 1.37 -3.63
CA ARG A 139 14.12 2.23 -4.78
C ARG A 139 12.61 2.32 -4.94
N PRO A 140 12.03 3.54 -5.05
CA PRO A 140 10.60 3.71 -5.31
C PRO A 140 10.13 2.89 -6.51
N ASN A 141 10.71 3.12 -7.69
CA ASN A 141 10.54 2.25 -8.87
C ASN A 141 11.47 1.03 -8.73
N GLY A 142 11.06 0.07 -7.90
CA GLY A 142 11.87 -1.08 -7.51
C GLY A 142 11.32 -1.78 -6.26
N PRO A 143 12.17 -2.44 -5.46
CA PRO A 143 11.73 -3.23 -4.32
C PRO A 143 10.92 -2.46 -3.26
N LEU A 144 11.22 -1.18 -3.02
CA LEU A 144 10.50 -0.38 -2.02
C LEU A 144 9.05 -0.16 -2.47
N GLY A 145 8.83 0.42 -3.66
CA GLY A 145 7.46 0.68 -4.13
C GLY A 145 6.68 -0.60 -4.35
N PHE A 146 7.32 -1.66 -4.84
CA PHE A 146 6.66 -2.96 -5.03
C PHE A 146 6.11 -3.53 -3.71
N LEU A 147 6.90 -3.46 -2.64
CA LEU A 147 6.47 -3.94 -1.32
C LEU A 147 5.44 -3.02 -0.68
N VAL A 148 5.60 -1.69 -0.81
CA VAL A 148 4.62 -0.74 -0.27
C VAL A 148 3.27 -0.91 -0.94
N ASN A 149 3.23 -0.98 -2.28
CA ASN A 149 1.99 -1.20 -3.03
C ASN A 149 1.34 -2.53 -2.67
N ALA A 150 2.12 -3.61 -2.57
CA ALA A 150 1.58 -4.92 -2.22
C ALA A 150 0.91 -4.92 -0.84
N VAL A 151 1.57 -4.34 0.17
CA VAL A 151 1.06 -4.28 1.54
C VAL A 151 -0.12 -3.32 1.66
N ASN A 152 -0.03 -2.13 1.05
CA ASN A 152 -1.12 -1.15 1.08
C ASN A 152 -2.36 -1.69 0.36
N TRP A 153 -2.20 -2.29 -0.82
CA TRP A 153 -3.32 -2.89 -1.55
C TRP A 153 -3.95 -4.02 -0.74
N ALA A 154 -3.14 -4.95 -0.20
CA ALA A 154 -3.66 -6.08 0.57
C ALA A 154 -4.37 -5.63 1.86
N GLY A 155 -3.80 -4.65 2.57
CA GLY A 155 -4.33 -4.14 3.84
C GLY A 155 -5.47 -3.13 3.73
N SER A 156 -5.83 -2.68 2.53
CA SER A 156 -6.95 -1.74 2.34
C SER A 156 -8.32 -2.41 2.19
N GLY A 157 -8.44 -3.71 2.52
CA GLY A 157 -9.71 -4.43 2.57
C GLY A 157 -10.31 -4.48 3.99
N GLU A 158 -11.52 -5.03 4.13
CA GLU A 158 -12.24 -5.11 5.42
C GLU A 158 -11.72 -6.19 6.37
N ALA A 159 -10.90 -7.12 5.86
CA ALA A 159 -10.34 -8.24 6.61
C ALA A 159 -8.88 -8.42 6.23
N MET A 160 -8.15 -9.23 7.00
CA MET A 160 -6.70 -9.37 6.85
C MET A 160 -6.32 -9.81 5.44
N GLY A 161 -5.62 -8.96 4.70
CA GLY A 161 -5.03 -9.28 3.41
C GLY A 161 -3.79 -10.15 3.54
N ILE A 162 -3.42 -10.83 2.45
CA ILE A 162 -2.19 -11.62 2.38
C ILE A 162 -1.24 -11.00 1.37
N VAL A 163 0.02 -10.82 1.76
CA VAL A 163 1.15 -10.64 0.83
C VAL A 163 2.08 -11.82 1.01
N ALA A 164 2.31 -12.61 -0.04
CA ALA A 164 3.32 -13.66 -0.01
C ALA A 164 4.30 -13.53 -1.18
N LEU A 165 5.57 -13.36 -0.83
CA LEU A 165 6.68 -13.40 -1.78
C LEU A 165 7.11 -14.85 -2.02
N SER A 166 8.08 -15.02 -2.93
CA SER A 166 8.51 -16.33 -3.39
C SER A 166 8.84 -17.29 -2.24
N ASP A 167 8.41 -18.54 -2.30
CA ASP A 167 8.67 -19.52 -1.23
C ASP A 167 9.96 -20.34 -1.44
N GLY A 168 10.79 -19.94 -2.42
CA GLY A 168 12.11 -20.50 -2.69
C GLY A 168 12.70 -20.06 -4.03
N VAL A 169 13.86 -20.59 -4.43
CA VAL A 169 14.55 -20.21 -5.68
C VAL A 169 14.28 -21.12 -6.88
N TYR A 170 14.54 -22.42 -6.75
CA TYR A 170 14.39 -23.41 -7.83
C TYR A 170 14.41 -24.84 -7.29
N ASP A 171 13.66 -25.74 -7.95
CA ASP A 171 13.88 -27.18 -8.15
C ASP A 171 14.51 -28.04 -7.01
N THR A 172 15.77 -27.80 -6.74
CA THR A 172 16.61 -28.71 -5.95
C THR A 172 17.42 -28.01 -4.88
N HIS A 173 17.20 -26.71 -4.66
CA HIS A 173 18.02 -25.97 -3.71
C HIS A 173 17.68 -26.38 -2.26
N PRO A 174 18.64 -26.90 -1.46
CA PRO A 174 18.38 -27.40 -0.10
C PRO A 174 17.99 -26.32 0.92
N ARG A 175 17.89 -25.07 0.48
CA ARG A 175 17.59 -23.91 1.31
C ARG A 175 16.21 -23.31 1.02
N ASN A 176 15.49 -23.88 0.05
CA ASN A 176 14.10 -23.52 -0.21
C ASN A 176 13.23 -24.02 0.93
N ARG A 177 12.18 -23.26 1.25
CA ARG A 177 11.21 -23.65 2.28
C ARG A 177 9.94 -24.23 1.69
N ARG A 178 9.59 -23.82 0.46
CA ARG A 178 8.51 -24.40 -0.36
C ARG A 178 7.20 -24.58 0.39
N TRP A 179 6.85 -23.56 1.15
CA TRP A 179 5.74 -23.65 2.05
C TRP A 179 4.41 -23.52 1.30
N TRP A 180 4.36 -22.92 0.10
CA TRP A 180 3.12 -22.75 -0.65
C TRP A 180 2.43 -24.07 -0.95
N LEU A 181 3.17 -25.06 -1.45
CA LEU A 181 2.64 -26.37 -1.85
C LEU A 181 2.71 -27.43 -0.74
N ASN A 182 3.09 -27.04 0.49
CA ASN A 182 3.06 -27.92 1.64
C ASN A 182 1.61 -28.29 2.00
N ASP A 183 1.34 -29.55 2.37
CA ASP A 183 0.00 -30.02 2.77
C ASP A 183 -0.66 -29.19 3.87
N ARG A 184 0.16 -28.56 4.72
CA ARG A 184 -0.28 -27.71 5.83
C ARG A 184 -0.34 -26.22 5.47
N SER A 185 -0.13 -25.86 4.22
CA SER A 185 -0.28 -24.48 3.74
C SER A 185 -1.74 -24.09 3.60
N PHE A 186 -2.04 -22.83 3.90
CA PHE A 186 -3.34 -22.23 3.58
C PHE A 186 -3.48 -21.86 2.10
N LEU A 187 -2.38 -21.85 1.33
CA LEU A 187 -2.39 -21.54 -0.10
C LEU A 187 -2.33 -22.80 -1.00
N LYS A 188 -2.10 -23.98 -0.43
CA LYS A 188 -1.83 -25.20 -1.22
C LYS A 188 -2.91 -25.46 -2.27
N ASP A 189 -4.17 -25.48 -1.84
CA ASP A 189 -5.28 -25.90 -2.70
C ASP A 189 -5.54 -24.88 -3.82
N GLU A 190 -5.18 -23.61 -3.61
CA GLU A 190 -5.26 -22.55 -4.60
C GLU A 190 -4.11 -22.63 -5.62
N LEU A 191 -2.93 -23.08 -5.19
CA LEU A 191 -1.69 -23.00 -5.97
C LEU A 191 -1.27 -24.33 -6.63
N GLU A 192 -1.79 -25.46 -6.18
CA GLU A 192 -1.42 -26.77 -6.69
C GLU A 192 -1.70 -26.91 -8.19
N GLY A 193 -0.65 -27.23 -8.95
CA GLY A 193 -0.71 -27.34 -10.41
C GLY A 193 -0.54 -26.02 -11.17
N TYR A 194 -0.52 -24.88 -10.49
CA TYR A 194 -0.38 -23.55 -11.09
C TYR A 194 0.97 -22.88 -10.85
N VAL A 195 1.74 -23.31 -9.85
CA VAL A 195 3.08 -22.77 -9.56
C VAL A 195 4.16 -23.47 -10.40
N SER A 196 5.15 -22.71 -10.86
CA SER A 196 6.37 -23.22 -11.49
C SER A 196 7.59 -22.43 -11.02
N TYR A 197 8.69 -23.13 -10.77
CA TYR A 197 9.93 -22.52 -10.26
C TYR A 197 10.93 -22.31 -11.39
N PHE A 198 11.23 -21.05 -11.67
CA PHE A 198 12.19 -20.64 -12.69
C PHE A 198 12.71 -19.25 -12.35
N ASN A 199 13.91 -18.93 -12.84
CA ASN A 199 14.48 -17.61 -12.67
C ASN A 199 14.13 -16.73 -13.87
N THR A 200 13.74 -15.48 -13.63
CA THR A 200 13.67 -14.47 -14.69
C THR A 200 14.17 -13.12 -14.21
N GLU A 201 14.79 -12.40 -15.13
CA GLU A 201 15.20 -10.99 -15.00
C GLU A 201 14.28 -10.04 -15.76
N SER A 202 13.28 -10.58 -16.46
CA SER A 202 12.37 -9.85 -17.33
C SER A 202 10.97 -9.92 -16.73
N VAL A 203 10.65 -8.93 -15.91
CA VAL A 203 9.31 -8.72 -15.38
C VAL A 203 8.63 -7.65 -16.21
N VAL A 204 7.48 -7.97 -16.76
CA VAL A 204 6.72 -7.07 -17.63
C VAL A 204 5.46 -6.64 -16.92
N ILE A 205 5.22 -5.34 -16.81
CA ILE A 205 3.91 -4.80 -16.46
C ILE A 205 3.10 -4.72 -17.76
N PRO A 206 2.06 -5.56 -17.94
CA PRO A 206 1.16 -5.46 -19.09
C PRO A 206 0.40 -4.12 -19.10
N THR A 207 -0.02 -3.67 -20.28
CA THR A 207 -0.81 -2.43 -20.40
C THR A 207 -2.15 -2.56 -19.68
N GLU A 208 -2.72 -3.76 -19.65
CA GLU A 208 -4.02 -4.05 -19.07
C GLU A 208 -4.06 -3.91 -17.55
N THR A 209 -2.89 -3.98 -16.90
CA THR A 209 -2.75 -3.89 -15.44
C THR A 209 -1.76 -2.81 -15.02
N SER A 210 -1.33 -1.94 -15.94
CA SER A 210 -0.37 -0.88 -15.62
C SER A 210 -0.92 0.15 -14.64
N ASP A 211 -2.23 0.38 -14.71
CA ASP A 211 -2.93 1.40 -13.93
C ASP A 211 -3.55 0.80 -12.64
N PHE A 212 -3.19 -0.45 -12.31
CA PHE A 212 -3.70 -1.09 -11.09
C PHE A 212 -2.89 -0.58 -9.89
N PRO A 213 -3.50 -0.40 -8.70
CA PRO A 213 -2.81 0.20 -7.56
C PRO A 213 -1.55 -0.56 -7.10
N VAL A 214 -1.52 -1.88 -7.33
CA VAL A 214 -0.31 -2.69 -7.09
C VAL A 214 0.90 -2.31 -7.96
N ASN A 215 0.70 -1.61 -9.08
CA ASN A 215 1.74 -1.14 -10.00
C ASN A 215 2.01 0.37 -9.92
N GLU A 216 1.40 1.07 -8.98
CA GLU A 216 1.53 2.52 -8.83
C GLU A 216 2.99 2.97 -8.73
N GLY A 217 3.43 3.89 -9.60
CA GLY A 217 4.81 4.36 -9.65
C GLY A 217 5.87 3.32 -10.08
N LEU A 218 5.46 2.12 -10.48
CA LEU A 218 6.33 1.05 -10.93
C LEU A 218 6.41 0.97 -12.46
N THR A 219 7.52 0.40 -12.94
CA THR A 219 7.74 0.17 -14.36
C THR A 219 8.33 -1.21 -14.57
N THR A 220 8.12 -1.79 -15.75
CA THR A 220 8.83 -3.01 -16.22
C THR A 220 10.33 -2.94 -15.94
N ALA A 221 10.98 -1.79 -16.21
CA ALA A 221 12.40 -1.62 -15.96
C ALA A 221 12.76 -1.63 -14.47
N GLY A 222 11.89 -1.09 -13.61
CA GLY A 222 12.09 -1.07 -12.17
C GLY A 222 11.92 -2.43 -11.52
N LEU A 223 11.07 -3.30 -12.06
CA LEU A 223 10.86 -4.68 -11.58
C LEU A 223 11.79 -5.72 -12.22
N SER A 224 12.71 -5.27 -13.07
CA SER A 224 13.60 -6.15 -13.84
C SER A 224 15.07 -5.95 -13.47
N ASN A 225 15.91 -6.90 -13.87
CA ASN A 225 17.37 -6.86 -13.74
C ASN A 225 17.89 -6.71 -12.30
N TRP A 226 17.22 -7.36 -11.34
CA TRP A 226 17.66 -7.39 -9.94
C TRP A 226 18.76 -8.41 -9.65
N ARG A 227 19.32 -9.05 -10.69
CA ARG A 227 20.20 -10.24 -10.70
C ARG A 227 19.42 -11.55 -10.79
N THR A 228 18.35 -11.69 -9.99
CA THR A 228 17.25 -12.63 -10.24
C THR A 228 15.97 -11.97 -9.74
N SER A 229 15.15 -11.43 -10.62
CA SER A 229 14.02 -10.58 -10.24
C SER A 229 12.83 -11.42 -9.78
N SER A 230 12.68 -12.63 -10.33
CA SER A 230 11.72 -13.62 -9.85
C SER A 230 12.30 -15.02 -9.87
N HIS A 231 11.85 -15.84 -8.92
CA HIS A 231 12.22 -17.23 -8.68
C HIS A 231 11.08 -18.22 -8.92
N ALA A 232 9.87 -17.71 -9.10
CA ALA A 232 8.70 -18.51 -9.40
C ALA A 232 7.76 -17.75 -10.34
N GLY A 233 6.82 -18.48 -10.91
CA GLY A 233 5.70 -17.90 -11.61
C GLY A 233 4.47 -18.76 -11.46
N PHE A 234 3.35 -18.15 -11.82
CA PHE A 234 2.02 -18.71 -11.77
C PHE A 234 1.49 -18.82 -13.18
N LYS A 235 0.87 -19.94 -13.56
CA LYS A 235 0.19 -20.03 -14.84
C LYS A 235 -0.93 -18.98 -14.88
N LYS A 236 -1.07 -18.28 -16.01
CA LYS A 236 -2.05 -17.17 -16.12
C LYS A 236 -3.52 -17.62 -16.10
N ASP A 237 -3.79 -18.92 -16.20
CA ASP A 237 -5.14 -19.51 -16.16
C ASP A 237 -5.57 -19.97 -14.76
N ILE A 238 -4.83 -19.59 -13.71
CA ILE A 238 -5.18 -19.89 -12.32
C ILE A 238 -6.58 -19.34 -11.95
N PRO A 239 -7.51 -20.17 -11.46
CA PRO A 239 -8.85 -19.71 -11.07
C PRO A 239 -8.82 -18.72 -9.91
N GLY A 240 -9.64 -17.67 -9.98
CA GLY A 240 -9.82 -16.68 -8.90
C GLY A 240 -8.72 -15.62 -8.79
N TYR A 241 -7.68 -15.71 -9.62
CA TYR A 241 -6.54 -14.79 -9.62
C TYR A 241 -6.40 -14.07 -10.98
N LEU A 242 -5.95 -12.82 -10.91
CA LEU A 242 -5.57 -12.00 -12.06
C LEU A 242 -4.06 -11.86 -12.13
N SER A 243 -3.50 -11.98 -13.33
CA SER A 243 -2.08 -11.72 -13.59
C SER A 243 -1.80 -10.21 -13.58
N ILE A 244 -0.88 -9.77 -12.72
CA ILE A 244 -0.50 -8.36 -12.56
C ILE A 244 0.81 -8.04 -13.27
N ASN A 245 1.81 -8.89 -13.11
CA ASN A 245 3.10 -8.75 -13.79
C ASN A 245 3.48 -10.08 -14.45
N ASP A 246 3.88 -10.02 -15.71
CA ASP A 246 4.21 -11.18 -16.54
C ASP A 246 5.68 -11.60 -16.39
N ALA A 247 5.91 -12.90 -16.48
CA ALA A 247 7.25 -13.45 -16.67
C ALA A 247 7.65 -13.29 -18.14
N GLY A 248 8.32 -12.19 -18.48
CA GLY A 248 8.65 -11.83 -19.87
C GLY A 248 9.50 -12.85 -20.61
N SER A 249 10.27 -13.68 -19.89
CA SER A 249 11.04 -14.78 -20.48
C SER A 249 10.33 -16.15 -20.46
N HIS A 250 9.11 -16.23 -19.91
CA HIS A 250 8.33 -17.47 -19.77
C HIS A 250 6.87 -17.22 -20.15
N PRO A 251 6.53 -17.20 -21.47
CA PRO A 251 5.17 -16.98 -21.93
C PRO A 251 4.18 -17.96 -21.29
N GLY A 252 3.00 -17.45 -20.91
CA GLY A 252 1.97 -18.22 -20.20
C GLY A 252 2.09 -18.19 -18.68
N TYR A 253 3.09 -17.49 -18.13
CA TYR A 253 3.28 -17.30 -16.70
C TYR A 253 3.30 -15.83 -16.29
N ALA A 254 2.73 -15.56 -15.12
CA ALA A 254 2.86 -14.32 -14.37
C ALA A 254 3.88 -14.49 -13.24
N VAL A 255 4.65 -13.45 -12.92
CA VAL A 255 5.47 -13.41 -11.69
C VAL A 255 4.69 -12.84 -10.51
N THR A 256 3.62 -12.08 -10.75
CA THR A 256 2.77 -11.53 -9.69
C THR A 256 1.31 -11.71 -10.07
N ILE A 257 0.52 -12.22 -9.14
CA ILE A 257 -0.92 -12.41 -9.26
C ILE A 257 -1.62 -11.83 -8.02
N VAL A 258 -2.85 -11.37 -8.21
CA VAL A 258 -3.72 -10.92 -7.11
C VAL A 258 -5.08 -11.56 -7.24
N THR A 259 -5.87 -11.62 -6.16
CA THR A 259 -7.28 -12.05 -6.24
C THR A 259 -8.06 -11.16 -7.20
N ALA A 260 -8.72 -11.77 -8.18
CA ALA A 260 -9.25 -11.06 -9.34
C ALA A 260 -10.41 -10.10 -8.99
N SER A 261 -11.19 -10.43 -7.95
CA SER A 261 -12.33 -9.61 -7.49
C SER A 261 -11.93 -8.28 -6.86
N GLU A 262 -10.68 -8.17 -6.39
CA GLU A 262 -10.17 -7.04 -5.62
C GLU A 262 -9.08 -6.27 -6.37
N ALA A 263 -8.76 -6.67 -7.60
CA ALA A 263 -7.54 -6.27 -8.28
C ALA A 263 -7.46 -4.77 -8.59
N ASP A 264 -8.61 -4.11 -8.77
CA ASP A 264 -8.78 -2.67 -8.96
C ASP A 264 -9.04 -1.90 -7.64
N GLY A 265 -9.02 -2.60 -6.49
CA GLY A 265 -9.19 -2.01 -5.17
C GLY A 265 -8.02 -1.09 -4.77
N GLY A 266 -8.32 -0.03 -4.01
CA GLY A 266 -7.34 1.02 -3.67
C GLY A 266 -6.30 0.65 -2.61
N THR A 267 -5.37 1.59 -2.37
CA THR A 267 -4.18 1.52 -1.48
C THR A 267 -4.26 2.48 -0.28
N LEU A 268 -5.42 3.09 -0.01
CA LEU A 268 -5.59 4.18 0.96
C LEU A 268 -6.17 3.75 2.32
N GLY A 269 -6.21 2.44 2.61
CA GLY A 269 -6.81 1.88 3.83
C GLY A 269 -8.34 1.89 3.78
N GLU A 270 -8.99 1.42 4.85
CA GLU A 270 -10.42 1.67 5.02
C GLU A 270 -10.65 3.19 5.09
N GLN A 271 -11.46 3.73 4.17
CA GLN A 271 -11.86 5.12 4.27
C GLN A 271 -12.62 5.32 5.58
N ALA A 272 -12.04 6.07 6.52
CA ALA A 272 -12.78 6.55 7.66
C ALA A 272 -14.05 7.24 7.14
N GLU A 273 -15.23 6.85 7.64
CA GLU A 273 -16.49 7.51 7.29
C GLU A 273 -16.27 9.02 7.28
N SER A 274 -16.55 9.66 6.14
CA SER A 274 -16.42 11.11 6.03
C SER A 274 -17.27 11.74 7.14
N VAL A 275 -16.63 12.27 8.18
CA VAL A 275 -17.33 13.02 9.22
C VAL A 275 -18.01 14.18 8.48
N PRO A 276 -19.36 14.27 8.48
CA PRO A 276 -20.02 15.37 7.80
C PRO A 276 -19.47 16.66 8.39
N GLU A 277 -18.93 17.54 7.54
CA GLU A 277 -18.49 18.83 8.03
C GLU A 277 -19.65 19.47 8.81
N PRO A 278 -19.41 20.03 10.01
CA PRO A 278 -20.46 20.71 10.74
C PRO A 278 -21.03 21.77 9.81
N GLY A 279 -22.31 21.60 9.48
CA GLY A 279 -23.04 22.44 8.55
C GLY A 279 -22.70 23.90 8.82
N SER A 280 -21.98 24.48 7.85
CA SER A 280 -21.48 25.84 7.77
C SER A 280 -22.10 26.88 8.71
N ILE A 281 -21.24 27.78 9.18
CA ILE A 281 -21.46 28.98 10.01
C ILE A 281 -22.43 30.02 9.33
N PHE A 282 -23.37 29.61 8.50
CA PHE A 282 -24.46 30.47 8.01
C PHE A 282 -25.48 30.81 9.10
N GLY A 283 -25.50 30.08 10.22
CA GLY A 283 -26.35 30.39 11.37
C GLY A 283 -25.93 31.60 12.21
N LEU A 284 -24.66 32.02 12.18
CA LEU A 284 -24.16 33.08 13.07
C LEU A 284 -24.19 34.49 12.47
N PHE A 285 -24.36 34.62 11.14
CA PHE A 285 -24.48 35.94 10.48
C PHE A 285 -25.92 36.44 10.34
N LEU A 286 -26.94 35.60 10.59
CA LEU A 286 -28.35 36.01 10.60
C LEU A 286 -28.77 36.75 11.88
N LEU A 287 -27.99 36.68 12.96
CA LEU A 287 -28.26 37.40 14.22
C LEU A 287 -27.50 38.73 14.36
N GLY A 288 -26.48 38.99 13.53
CA GLY A 288 -25.75 40.27 13.52
C GLY A 288 -26.38 41.37 12.65
N GLY A 289 -27.27 41.01 11.72
CA GLY A 289 -27.87 41.94 10.75
C GLY A 289 -29.09 42.72 11.23
N LEU A 290 -29.71 42.33 12.35
CA LEU A 290 -30.91 42.99 12.89
C LEU A 290 -30.59 44.10 13.91
N GLY A 291 -29.35 44.19 14.41
CA GLY A 291 -28.94 45.19 15.41
C GLY A 291 -28.47 46.53 14.86
N VAL A 292 -28.12 46.62 13.57
CA VAL A 292 -27.55 47.85 12.98
C VAL A 292 -28.60 48.74 12.30
N ARG A 293 -29.79 48.20 11.97
CA ARG A 293 -30.90 49.01 11.42
C ARG A 293 -31.66 49.82 12.46
N SER A 294 -31.60 49.47 13.74
CA SER A 294 -32.27 50.21 14.83
C SER A 294 -31.45 51.37 15.41
N LEU A 295 -30.15 51.48 15.09
CA LEU A 295 -29.32 52.59 15.58
C LEU A 295 -29.23 53.77 14.58
N LEU A 296 -29.48 53.54 13.29
CA LEU A 296 -29.43 54.59 12.25
C LEU A 296 -30.76 55.34 12.03
N LEU A 297 -31.86 54.91 12.65
CA LEU A 297 -33.15 55.62 12.62
C LEU A 297 -33.36 56.59 13.79
N ARG A 298 -32.36 56.76 14.67
CA ARG A 298 -32.41 57.68 15.81
C ARG A 298 -31.54 58.94 15.66
N MET A 299 -30.93 59.13 14.49
CA MET A 299 -30.13 60.33 14.16
C MET A 299 -30.76 61.20 13.06
N SER A 300 -32.03 60.98 12.73
CA SER A 300 -32.80 61.85 11.83
C SER A 300 -34.16 62.22 12.42
N GLN A 301 -34.15 62.81 13.63
CA GLN A 301 -35.18 63.74 14.13
C GLN A 301 -34.50 64.76 15.04
#